data_AF-A0AAV5LNB5-F1
#
_entry.id   AF-A0AAV5LNB5-F1
#
_cell.length_a   1.000
_cell.length_b   1.000
_cell.length_c   1.000
_cell.angle_alpha   90.00
_cell.angle_beta   90.00
_cell.angle_gamma   90.00
#
_symmetry.space_group_name_H-M   'P 1'
#
loop_
_entity.id
_entity.type
_entity.pdbx_description
1 polymer ?
#
loop_
_entity_poly.entity_id
_entity_poly.type
_entity_poly.pdbx_seq_one_letter_code
_entity_poly.pdbx_strand_id
1 'polypeptide(L)'
;MTKTIDIERVELAAQIANADEFIKTLPEGYRSNIGPRGSLLSGGQKQRLAIARALYQNSSILILDEATSALDSRSELLVRQAVERLMENHTVRE
;
A
#
# COMPACT_ATOMS: atom_id res chain seq x y z
N MET A 1 -18.21 5.04 -16.73
CA MET A 1 -18.24 5.81 -15.47
C MET A 1 -16.83 6.27 -15.17
N THR A 2 -16.52 7.53 -15.42
CA THR A 2 -15.22 8.14 -15.08
C THR A 2 -15.17 8.22 -13.56
N LYS A 3 -14.43 7.31 -12.92
CA LYS A 3 -14.28 7.29 -11.46
C LYS A 3 -13.43 8.51 -11.09
N THR A 4 -14.06 9.58 -10.62
CA THR A 4 -13.33 10.74 -10.09
C THR A 4 -12.44 10.25 -8.95
N ILE A 5 -11.14 10.45 -9.08
CA ILE A 5 -10.17 10.05 -8.06
C ILE A 5 -10.16 11.15 -7.00
N ASP A 6 -10.47 10.76 -5.76
CA ASP A 6 -10.40 11.65 -4.61
C ASP A 6 -8.96 11.62 -4.06
N ILE A 7 -8.22 12.70 -4.31
CA ILE A 7 -6.79 12.78 -3.95
C ILE A 7 -6.60 12.77 -2.44
N GLU A 8 -7.47 13.43 -1.67
CA GLU A 8 -7.35 13.44 -0.21
C GLU A 8 -7.50 12.03 0.36
N ARG A 9 -8.43 11.25 -0.19
CA ARG A 9 -8.57 9.83 0.19
C ARG A 9 -7.40 8.97 -0.25
N VAL A 10 -6.77 9.27 -1.39
CA VAL A 10 -5.56 8.57 -1.84
C VAL A 10 -4.41 8.81 -0.87
N GLU A 11 -4.19 10.07 -0.48
CA GLU A 11 -3.14 10.46 0.47
C GLU A 11 -3.39 9.83 1.85
N LEU A 12 -4.62 9.89 2.35
CA LEU A 12 -5.00 9.25 3.62
C LEU A 12 -4.74 7.74 3.60
N ALA A 13 -5.18 7.05 2.55
CA ALA A 13 -4.96 5.61 2.41
C ALA A 13 -3.46 5.26 2.34
N ALA A 14 -2.67 6.07 1.64
CA ALA A 14 -1.23 5.91 1.56
C ALA A 14 -0.54 6.17 2.91
N GLN A 15 -1.00 7.13 3.71
CA GLN A 15 -0.46 7.39 5.05
C GLN A 15 -0.73 6.22 5.99
N ILE A 16 -1.97 5.73 6.06
CA ILE A 16 -2.35 4.59 6.90
C ILE A 16 -1.50 3.36 6.56
N ALA A 17 -1.30 3.10 5.26
CA ALA A 17 -0.50 1.99 4.76
C ALA A 17 1.02 2.19 4.84
N ASN A 18 1.51 3.26 5.47
CA ASN A 18 2.91 3.67 5.49
C ASN A 18 3.52 3.82 4.07
N ALA A 19 2.73 4.02 3.02
CA ALA A 19 3.20 4.19 1.66
C ALA A 19 3.60 5.64 1.35
N ASP A 20 2.97 6.61 2.01
CA ASP A 20 3.22 8.05 1.82
C ASP A 20 4.70 8.43 1.96
N GLU A 21 5.41 7.84 2.95
CA GLU A 21 6.83 8.09 3.22
C GLU A 21 7.67 7.86 1.97
N PHE A 22 7.57 6.68 1.33
CA PHE A 22 8.38 6.39 0.16
C PHE A 22 7.86 7.09 -1.09
N ILE A 23 6.55 7.27 -1.22
CA ILE A 23 5.96 7.95 -2.38
C ILE A 23 6.51 9.37 -2.47
N LYS A 24 6.61 10.09 -1.35
CA LYS A 24 7.19 11.45 -1.29
C LYS A 24 8.68 11.52 -1.62
N THR A 25 9.40 10.40 -1.54
CA THR A 25 10.83 10.34 -1.94
C THR A 25 11.01 10.11 -3.44
N LEU A 26 9.95 9.74 -4.17
CA LEU A 26 10.02 9.55 -5.61
C LEU A 26 10.11 10.91 -6.34
N PRO A 27 10.75 10.98 -7.52
CA PRO A 27 10.98 12.24 -8.23
C PRO A 27 9.73 13.08 -8.51
N GLU A 28 8.58 12.44 -8.73
CA GLU A 28 7.29 13.11 -9.02
C GLU A 28 6.23 12.82 -7.94
N GLY A 29 6.64 12.32 -6.77
CA GLY A 29 5.72 11.98 -5.68
C GLY A 29 4.67 10.96 -6.13
N TYR A 30 3.40 11.26 -5.83
CA TYR A 30 2.23 10.47 -6.24
C TYR A 30 2.01 10.35 -7.75
N ARG A 31 2.67 11.19 -8.55
CA ARG A 31 2.61 11.13 -10.03
C ARG A 31 3.71 10.27 -10.65
N SER A 32 4.63 9.77 -9.83
CA SER A 32 5.78 9.00 -10.31
C SER A 32 5.37 7.74 -11.04
N ASN A 33 5.96 7.53 -12.21
CA ASN A 33 5.85 6.26 -12.92
C ASN A 33 6.67 5.17 -12.22
N ILE A 34 6.00 4.14 -11.72
CA ILE A 34 6.63 3.01 -10.99
C ILE A 34 6.99 1.81 -11.90
N GLY A 35 6.85 1.98 -13.22
CA GLY A 35 7.10 0.93 -14.20
C GLY A 35 6.00 -0.15 -14.24
N PRO A 36 6.09 -1.09 -15.19
CA PRO A 36 5.11 -2.16 -15.36
C PRO A 36 5.00 -3.00 -14.08
N ARG A 37 3.78 -3.15 -13.56
CA ARG A 37 3.48 -3.89 -12.31
C ARG A 37 4.31 -3.42 -11.10
N GLY A 38 4.73 -2.16 -11.06
CA GLY A 38 5.53 -1.61 -9.96
C GLY A 38 6.96 -2.17 -9.90
N SER A 39 7.56 -2.46 -11.06
CA SER A 39 8.92 -3.02 -11.16
C SER A 39 10.00 -2.15 -10.51
N LEU A 40 9.77 -0.85 -10.35
CA LEU A 40 10.70 0.08 -9.71
C LEU A 40 10.57 0.15 -8.19
N LEU A 41 9.62 -0.59 -7.61
CA LEU A 41 9.37 -0.63 -6.17
C LEU A 41 9.98 -1.90 -5.57
N SER A 42 10.44 -1.80 -4.32
CA SER A 42 10.80 -2.97 -3.52
C SER A 42 9.57 -3.85 -3.26
N GLY A 43 9.78 -5.09 -2.83
CA GLY A 43 8.68 -5.98 -2.43
C GLY A 43 7.76 -5.33 -1.38
N GLY A 44 8.35 -4.67 -0.39
CA GLY A 44 7.60 -4.10 0.75
C GLY A 44 6.87 -2.82 0.37
N GLN A 45 7.43 -2.05 -0.56
CA GLN A 45 6.74 -0.92 -1.17
C GLN A 45 5.53 -1.39 -1.99
N LYS A 46 5.66 -2.47 -2.77
CA LYS A 46 4.54 -3.07 -3.51
C LYS A 46 3.42 -3.55 -2.58
N GLN A 47 3.77 -4.22 -1.49
CA GLN A 47 2.78 -4.67 -0.50
C GLN A 47 2.07 -3.51 0.19
N ARG A 48 2.81 -2.50 0.68
CA ARG A 48 2.20 -1.29 1.26
C ARG A 48 1.28 -0.56 0.28
N LEU A 49 1.67 -0.48 -1.00
CA LEU A 49 0.80 0.11 -2.02
C LEU A 49 -0.46 -0.73 -2.28
N ALA A 50 -0.37 -2.07 -2.19
CA ALA A 50 -1.54 -2.94 -2.26
C ALA A 50 -2.49 -2.73 -1.08
N ILE A 51 -1.95 -2.54 0.13
CA ILE A 51 -2.75 -2.21 1.33
C ILE A 51 -3.43 -0.85 1.17
N ALA A 52 -2.71 0.18 0.71
CA ALA A 52 -3.29 1.49 0.41
C ALA A 52 -4.44 1.39 -0.61
N ARG A 53 -4.31 0.54 -1.63
CA ARG A 53 -5.40 0.28 -2.60
C ARG A 53 -6.61 -0.38 -1.95
N ALA A 54 -6.41 -1.34 -1.05
CA ALA A 54 -7.50 -1.98 -0.32
C ALA A 54 -8.26 -0.99 0.57
N LEU A 55 -7.53 -0.12 1.29
CA LEU A 55 -8.09 0.97 2.09
C LEU A 55 -8.92 1.94 1.25
N TYR A 56 -8.35 2.43 0.14
CA TYR A 56 -9.07 3.36 -0.73
C TYR A 56 -10.35 2.75 -1.31
N GLN A 57 -10.33 1.45 -1.64
CA GLN A 57 -11.48 0.73 -2.19
C GLN A 57 -12.48 0.28 -1.12
N ASN A 58 -12.15 0.40 0.16
CA ASN A 58 -12.93 -0.15 1.27
C ASN A 58 -13.25 -1.64 1.06
N SER A 59 -12.26 -2.41 0.60
CA SER A 59 -12.44 -3.81 0.23
C SER A 59 -12.84 -4.65 1.44
N SER A 60 -13.95 -5.40 1.34
CA SER A 60 -14.46 -6.24 2.44
C SER A 60 -13.61 -7.50 2.70
N ILE A 61 -12.77 -7.90 1.73
CA ILE A 61 -11.89 -9.06 1.81
C ILE A 61 -10.54 -8.64 1.25
N LEU A 62 -9.47 -8.88 2.01
CA LEU A 62 -8.08 -8.75 1.57
C LEU A 62 -7.41 -10.12 1.68
N ILE A 63 -6.83 -10.59 0.57
CA ILE A 63 -5.99 -11.78 0.52
C ILE A 63 -4.55 -11.32 0.32
N LEU A 64 -3.69 -11.60 1.30
CA LEU A 64 -2.25 -11.35 1.23
C LEU A 64 -1.57 -12.69 0.94
N ASP A 65 -1.18 -12.90 -0.31
CA ASP A 65 -0.40 -14.10 -0.66
C ASP A 65 1.07 -13.85 -0.28
N GLU A 66 1.50 -14.50 0.81
CA GLU A 66 2.88 -14.45 1.30
C GLU A 66 3.79 -15.28 0.39
N ALA A 67 4.56 -14.61 -0.46
CA ALA A 67 5.88 -15.10 -0.86
C ALA A 67 6.94 -14.33 -0.06
N THR A 68 7.01 -14.60 1.25
CA THR A 68 8.00 -14.05 2.18
C THR A 68 9.40 -14.56 1.83
N SER A 69 10.11 -13.85 0.94
CA SER A 69 11.54 -14.17 0.70
C SER A 69 12.45 -12.99 0.32
N ALA A 70 12.00 -11.73 0.39
CA ALA A 70 12.88 -10.61 -0.03
C ALA A 70 12.65 -9.27 0.67
N LEU A 71 12.04 -9.24 1.87
CA LEU A 71 11.90 -8.00 2.63
C LEU A 71 13.02 -7.89 3.65
N ASP A 72 13.64 -6.71 3.71
CA ASP A 72 14.46 -6.33 4.86
C ASP A 72 13.56 -6.16 6.10
N SER A 73 14.13 -6.36 7.29
CA SER A 73 13.37 -6.36 8.55
C SER A 73 12.59 -5.07 8.82
N ARG A 74 13.04 -3.92 8.28
CA ARG A 74 12.32 -2.64 8.41
C ARG A 74 11.09 -2.62 7.50
N SER A 75 11.23 -3.05 6.25
CA SER A 75 10.10 -3.17 5.33
C SER A 75 9.01 -4.12 5.85
N GLU A 76 9.40 -5.25 6.46
CA GLU A 76 8.45 -6.20 7.04
C GLU A 76 7.64 -5.58 8.20
N LEU A 77 8.32 -4.86 9.11
CA LEU A 77 7.66 -4.16 10.21
C LEU A 77 6.63 -3.14 9.70
N LEU A 78 6.99 -2.34 8.70
CA LEU A 78 6.09 -1.33 8.13
C LEU A 78 4.88 -1.95 7.43
N VAL A 79 5.06 -3.11 6.79
CA VAL A 79 3.96 -3.88 6.19
C VAL A 79 3.04 -4.41 7.29
N ARG A 80 3.59 -5.04 8.34
CA ARG A 80 2.80 -5.56 9.48
C ARG A 80 1.95 -4.46 10.11
N GLN A 81 2.53 -3.29 10.39
CA GLN A 81 1.80 -2.13 10.93
C GLN A 81 0.70 -1.64 10.00
N ALA A 82 0.94 -1.64 8.68
CA ALA A 82 -0.07 -1.25 7.69
C ALA A 82 -1.24 -2.25 7.67
N VAL A 83 -0.96 -3.54 7.81
CA VAL A 83 -1.98 -4.60 7.93
C VAL A 83 -2.76 -4.45 9.22
N GLU A 84 -2.10 -4.26 10.37
CA GLU A 84 -2.77 -4.06 11.67
C GLU A 84 -3.76 -2.90 11.63
N ARG A 85 -3.36 -1.74 11.10
CA ARG A 85 -4.25 -0.56 10.93
C ARG A 85 -5.40 -0.81 9.96
N LEU A 86 -5.17 -1.65 8.95
CA LEU A 86 -6.24 -2.09 8.07
C LEU A 86 -7.22 -3.00 8.83
N MET A 87 -6.73 -3.90 9.68
CA MET A 87 -7.57 -4.81 10.48
C MET A 87 -8.46 -4.06 11.48
N GLU A 88 -8.01 -2.94 12.04
CA GLU A 88 -8.85 -2.09 12.90
C GLU A 88 -10.13 -1.63 12.20
N ASN A 89 -10.12 -1.59 10.87
CA ASN A 89 -11.26 -1.18 10.05
C ASN A 89 -11.91 -2.35 9.27
N HIS A 90 -11.32 -3.56 9.28
CA HIS A 90 -11.71 -4.67 8.40
C HIS A 90 -11.45 -6.07 9.00
N THR A 91 -12.30 -7.05 8.68
CA THR A 91 -12.04 -8.46 9.02
C THR A 91 -11.00 -9.05 8.08
N VAL A 92 -9.82 -9.42 8.59
CA VAL A 92 -8.77 -10.11 7.82
C VAL A 92 -8.80 -11.61 8.12
N ARG A 93 -8.55 -12.44 7.09
CA ARG A 93 -8.38 -13.90 7.23
C ARG A 93 -7.09 -14.31 6.53
N GLU A 94 -6.26 -15.06 7.25
CA GLU A 94 -5.06 -15.75 6.74
C GLU A 94 -5.45 -17.03 5.98
#